data_AF-A0AAD0WWX0-F1
#
_entry.id   AF-A0AAD0WWX0-F1
#
_cell.length_a   1.000
_cell.length_b   1.000
_cell.length_c   1.000
_cell.angle_alpha   90.00
_cell.angle_beta   90.00
_cell.angle_gamma   90.00
#
_symmetry.space_group_name_H-M   'P 1'
#
loop_
_entity.id
_entity.type
_entity.pdbx_description
1 polymer ?
#
loop_
_entity_poly.entity_id
_entity_poly.type
_entity_poly.pdbx_seq_one_letter_code
_entity_poly.pdbx_strand_id
1 'polypeptide(L)'
;MFIFKYLQLFLLILILHPTSALSLVQEDGVKGEWDFEHYDGPLDPRLIIDHQNEKQEFYDEYTGRNYFDVLLVPELTDLSQDFNRYIYPNFSCSKYELKENLAYMRYLIRLTSIASLYEFYRQTSIALYQYGDEKSCQIDYETIFKQCKPKSKDMKLFIGRVSDFFPDIVDWGKYPIKLKTDRRFSLETYHPDLVKILRLDFGGDEKSHLIKACQFAKNEIQSLCSENDEYMAAAQIKEIRNEILKSSAFKILNRSGKGQACFTRYEEMAKDMEEIDDKSKRIIKTALTSKGELKVFWFGALKEFDDQGITLVEQKKPEPVKKVKKVEEKKPEPVKTVDIKSIKIIRKPKPQPKKPEPKPVEKVSAFEKALRNFEKSKEKTVVDMTSFKTDYKFSKKTLEKFNGSLRSFQTRKQLSKMKRVDNLGSVAAPMSLTFIKYLIDYNLHQGLYNMTGILSNDFYVINDLENKSRPVKIKLDNNKDTGFKWKIWVTDSE
;
A
#
# COMPACT_ATOMS: atom_id res chain seq x y z
N MET A 1 -45.15 12.51 26.92
CA MET A 1 -45.92 13.71 26.51
C MET A 1 -45.93 13.98 24.99
N PHE A 2 -45.16 13.26 24.15
CA PHE A 2 -45.12 13.49 22.70
C PHE A 2 -46.14 12.66 21.89
N ILE A 3 -46.57 11.49 22.39
CA ILE A 3 -47.49 10.59 21.66
C ILE A 3 -48.89 11.19 21.49
N PHE A 4 -49.33 12.02 22.44
CA PHE A 4 -50.66 12.67 22.38
C PHE A 4 -50.76 13.77 21.32
N LYS A 5 -49.65 14.42 20.93
CA LYS A 5 -49.66 15.47 19.90
C LYS A 5 -49.82 14.91 18.49
N TYR A 6 -49.26 13.74 18.20
CA TYR A 6 -49.35 13.12 16.87
C TYR A 6 -50.72 12.47 16.61
N LEU A 7 -51.42 12.02 17.66
CA LEU A 7 -52.77 11.47 17.54
C LEU A 7 -53.81 12.54 17.19
N GLN A 8 -53.62 13.78 17.67
CA GLN A 8 -54.48 14.91 17.33
C GLN A 8 -54.29 15.40 15.89
N LEU A 9 -53.06 15.30 15.35
CA LEU A 9 -52.77 15.66 13.95
C LEU A 9 -53.39 14.67 12.96
N PHE A 10 -53.41 13.36 13.31
CA PHE A 10 -54.00 12.33 12.46
C PHE A 10 -55.54 12.41 12.40
N LEU A 11 -56.18 12.90 13.46
CA LEU A 11 -57.63 13.13 13.49
C LEU A 11 -58.05 14.35 12.65
N LEU A 12 -57.17 15.35 12.49
CA LEU A 12 -57.46 16.56 11.71
C LEU A 12 -57.44 16.28 10.19
N ILE A 13 -56.56 15.38 9.73
CA ILE A 13 -56.42 15.00 8.33
C ILE A 13 -57.63 14.21 7.82
N LEU A 14 -58.32 13.47 8.70
CA LEU A 14 -59.55 12.74 8.37
C LEU A 14 -60.80 13.63 8.26
N ILE A 15 -60.77 14.86 8.78
CA ILE A 15 -61.92 15.78 8.77
C ILE A 15 -61.85 16.77 7.58
N LEU A 16 -60.69 16.89 6.92
CA LEU A 16 -60.42 17.87 5.85
C LEU A 16 -60.51 17.30 4.43
N HIS A 17 -61.26 16.22 4.19
CA HIS A 17 -61.63 15.82 2.82
C HIS A 17 -62.97 16.46 2.43
N PRO A 18 -62.99 17.59 1.69
CA PRO A 18 -64.22 18.00 1.02
C PRO A 18 -64.49 17.01 -0.12
N THR A 19 -65.69 16.47 -0.06
CA THR A 19 -66.36 15.72 -1.10
C THR A 19 -66.40 16.52 -2.41
N SER A 20 -66.12 15.81 -3.49
CA SER A 20 -66.25 16.23 -4.88
C SER A 20 -67.59 16.93 -5.16
N ALA A 21 -67.51 18.17 -5.65
CA ALA A 21 -68.60 18.84 -6.34
C ALA A 21 -68.08 19.45 -7.65
N LEU A 22 -68.64 18.92 -8.73
CA LEU A 22 -68.62 19.41 -10.11
C LEU A 22 -68.78 20.94 -10.19
N SER A 23 -67.97 21.60 -11.01
CA SER A 23 -68.46 22.75 -11.79
C SER A 23 -67.77 22.80 -13.14
N LEU A 24 -68.62 23.00 -14.16
CA LEU A 24 -68.33 22.95 -15.58
C LEU A 24 -67.39 24.06 -16.04
N VAL A 25 -66.61 23.71 -17.05
CA VAL A 25 -65.96 24.60 -18.01
C VAL A 25 -66.98 25.53 -18.65
N GLN A 26 -66.69 26.83 -18.64
CA GLN A 26 -67.18 27.75 -19.66
C GLN A 26 -65.99 28.60 -20.13
N GLU A 27 -65.54 28.32 -21.35
CA GLU A 27 -64.67 29.19 -22.13
C GLU A 27 -65.47 30.42 -22.53
N ASP A 28 -65.05 31.59 -22.09
CA ASP A 28 -65.32 32.83 -22.79
C ASP A 28 -64.01 33.63 -22.85
N GLY A 29 -63.39 33.63 -24.02
CA GLY A 29 -62.17 34.36 -24.30
C GLY A 29 -62.42 35.86 -24.31
N VAL A 30 -62.01 36.54 -23.23
CA VAL A 30 -61.86 38.00 -23.21
C VAL A 30 -60.37 38.30 -23.34
N LYS A 31 -59.91 38.61 -24.55
CA LYS A 31 -58.62 39.28 -24.77
C LYS A 31 -58.77 40.75 -24.39
N GLY A 32 -58.70 41.04 -23.09
CA GLY A 32 -58.39 42.38 -22.61
C GLY A 32 -56.87 42.55 -22.60
N GLU A 33 -56.35 43.62 -23.19
CA GLU A 33 -54.97 44.04 -22.93
C GLU A 33 -54.87 44.40 -21.44
N TRP A 34 -53.94 43.75 -20.72
CA TRP A 34 -53.73 44.00 -19.31
C TRP A 34 -52.90 45.27 -19.17
N ASP A 35 -53.51 46.34 -18.70
CA ASP A 35 -52.82 47.56 -18.29
C ASP A 35 -52.10 47.29 -16.96
N PHE A 36 -50.76 47.26 -17.01
CA PHE A 36 -49.90 46.99 -15.85
C PHE A 36 -49.48 48.26 -15.11
N GLU A 37 -50.13 49.41 -15.33
CA GLU A 37 -49.71 50.66 -14.69
C GLU A 37 -49.79 50.63 -13.16
N HIS A 38 -50.66 49.80 -12.55
CA HIS A 38 -50.76 49.66 -11.09
C HIS A 38 -51.03 48.22 -10.65
N TYR A 39 -50.13 47.66 -9.84
CA TYR A 39 -50.27 46.35 -9.20
C TYR A 39 -50.63 46.49 -7.72
N ASP A 40 -51.74 45.90 -7.30
CA ASP A 40 -52.25 45.90 -5.91
C ASP A 40 -52.27 44.49 -5.28
N GLY A 41 -51.25 43.67 -5.56
CA GLY A 41 -51.10 42.35 -4.94
C GLY A 41 -50.14 42.34 -3.74
N PRO A 42 -50.30 41.39 -2.79
CA PRO A 42 -49.54 41.36 -1.54
C PRO A 42 -48.06 40.99 -1.70
N LEU A 43 -47.66 40.34 -2.81
CA LEU A 43 -46.25 39.94 -3.00
C LEU A 43 -45.64 40.55 -4.26
N ASP A 44 -45.97 40.06 -5.47
CA ASP A 44 -45.22 40.42 -6.68
C ASP A 44 -45.99 40.17 -8.00
N PRO A 45 -46.06 41.16 -8.93
CA PRO A 45 -46.76 41.01 -10.21
C PRO A 45 -46.11 40.02 -11.19
N ARG A 46 -44.99 39.39 -10.83
CA ARG A 46 -44.27 38.45 -11.71
C ARG A 46 -45.18 37.33 -12.20
N LEU A 47 -45.03 37.00 -13.48
CA LEU A 47 -45.68 35.84 -14.11
C LEU A 47 -44.75 34.63 -14.05
N ILE A 48 -45.30 33.49 -13.63
CA ILE A 48 -44.67 32.18 -13.78
C ILE A 48 -45.19 31.58 -15.08
N ILE A 49 -44.26 31.26 -15.99
CA ILE A 49 -44.57 30.64 -17.27
C ILE A 49 -44.11 29.18 -17.21
N ASP A 50 -45.07 28.26 -17.19
CA ASP A 50 -44.80 26.85 -17.40
C ASP A 50 -44.81 26.57 -18.91
N HIS A 51 -43.62 26.56 -19.49
CA HIS A 51 -43.41 26.30 -20.91
C HIS A 51 -43.80 24.89 -21.36
N GLN A 52 -43.94 23.92 -20.45
CA GLN A 52 -44.30 22.54 -20.80
C GLN A 52 -45.81 22.34 -20.92
N ASN A 53 -46.59 23.08 -20.12
CA ASN A 53 -48.05 23.00 -20.10
C ASN A 53 -48.74 24.23 -20.69
N GLU A 54 -47.97 25.12 -21.33
CA GLU A 54 -48.42 26.40 -21.89
C GLU A 54 -49.25 27.25 -20.91
N LYS A 55 -48.94 27.13 -19.61
CA LYS A 55 -49.70 27.79 -18.55
C LYS A 55 -48.97 29.03 -18.08
N GLN A 56 -49.70 30.14 -17.99
CA GLN A 56 -49.20 31.40 -17.44
C GLN A 56 -50.06 31.75 -16.23
N GLU A 57 -49.41 31.99 -15.09
CA GLU A 57 -50.10 32.38 -13.86
C GLU A 57 -49.29 33.39 -13.07
N PHE A 58 -49.98 34.26 -12.32
CA PHE A 58 -49.30 35.22 -11.45
C PHE A 58 -48.63 34.52 -10.28
N TYR A 59 -47.47 35.03 -9.89
CA TYR A 59 -46.68 34.51 -8.78
C TYR A 59 -47.52 34.44 -7.49
N ASP A 60 -48.35 35.45 -7.23
CA ASP A 60 -49.24 35.50 -6.07
C ASP A 60 -50.29 34.37 -6.07
N GLU A 61 -50.81 33.97 -7.23
CA GLU A 61 -51.74 32.84 -7.35
C GLU A 61 -51.04 31.49 -7.16
N TYR A 62 -49.83 31.35 -7.71
CA TYR A 62 -48.99 30.17 -7.50
C TYR A 62 -48.62 30.03 -6.03
N THR A 63 -48.13 31.09 -5.40
CA THR A 63 -47.74 31.11 -4.00
C THR A 63 -48.95 30.94 -3.08
N GLY A 64 -50.10 31.53 -3.39
CA GLY A 64 -51.32 31.34 -2.62
C GLY A 64 -51.80 29.88 -2.62
N ARG A 65 -51.79 29.20 -3.78
CA ARG A 65 -52.17 27.79 -3.87
C ARG A 65 -51.16 26.86 -3.21
N ASN A 66 -49.88 27.14 -3.37
CA ASN A 66 -48.79 26.32 -2.84
C ASN A 66 -48.27 26.84 -1.49
N TYR A 67 -49.00 27.73 -0.80
CA TYR A 67 -48.52 28.41 0.41
C TYR A 67 -48.13 27.40 1.50
N PHE A 68 -49.00 26.43 1.74
CA PHE A 68 -48.74 25.37 2.70
C PHE A 68 -47.64 24.43 2.23
N ASP A 69 -47.57 24.10 0.94
CA ASP A 69 -46.51 23.25 0.40
C ASP A 69 -45.13 23.93 0.52
N VAL A 70 -45.04 25.23 0.22
CA VAL A 70 -43.80 26.01 0.34
C VAL A 70 -43.35 26.14 1.80
N LEU A 71 -44.27 26.21 2.76
CA LEU A 71 -43.94 26.28 4.19
C LEU A 71 -43.64 24.91 4.80
N LEU A 72 -44.35 23.85 4.39
CA LEU A 72 -44.17 22.50 4.88
C LEU A 72 -42.96 21.80 4.27
N VAL A 73 -42.61 22.11 3.01
CA VAL A 73 -41.47 21.48 2.33
C VAL A 73 -40.17 21.64 3.13
N PRO A 74 -39.76 22.84 3.60
CA PRO A 74 -38.58 23.01 4.45
C PRO A 74 -38.61 22.12 5.69
N GLU A 75 -39.72 22.11 6.43
CA GLU A 75 -39.90 21.36 7.68
C GLU A 75 -39.94 19.84 7.44
N LEU A 76 -40.51 19.39 6.32
CA LEU A 76 -40.52 18.00 5.90
C LEU A 76 -39.14 17.55 5.39
N THR A 77 -38.39 18.42 4.70
CA THR A 77 -36.98 18.15 4.38
C THR A 77 -36.12 18.06 5.62
N ASP A 78 -36.34 18.93 6.61
CA ASP A 78 -35.62 18.88 7.88
C ASP A 78 -35.95 17.61 8.67
N LEU A 79 -37.22 17.20 8.73
CA LEU A 79 -37.62 15.94 9.37
C LEU A 79 -37.06 14.72 8.64
N SER A 80 -37.06 14.71 7.30
CA SER A 80 -36.47 13.64 6.50
C SER A 80 -34.95 13.59 6.69
N GLN A 81 -34.28 14.73 6.73
CA GLN A 81 -32.85 14.82 7.02
C GLN A 81 -32.54 14.32 8.41
N ASP A 82 -33.27 14.74 9.44
CA ASP A 82 -33.08 14.30 10.81
C ASP A 82 -33.40 12.82 10.99
N PHE A 83 -34.45 12.32 10.35
CA PHE A 83 -34.79 10.91 10.36
C PHE A 83 -33.68 10.08 9.71
N ASN A 84 -33.22 10.47 8.52
CA ASN A 84 -32.17 9.74 7.80
C ASN A 84 -30.78 9.89 8.45
N ARG A 85 -30.53 10.97 9.17
CA ARG A 85 -29.24 11.25 9.82
C ARG A 85 -29.14 10.64 11.20
N TYR A 86 -30.20 10.70 12.01
CA TYR A 86 -30.16 10.32 13.42
C TYR A 86 -30.99 9.08 13.73
N ILE A 87 -32.13 8.88 13.09
CA ILE A 87 -33.08 7.82 13.48
C ILE A 87 -32.81 6.53 12.69
N TYR A 88 -32.83 6.60 11.36
CA TYR A 88 -32.63 5.46 10.46
C TYR A 88 -31.28 4.75 10.64
N PRO A 89 -30.13 5.44 10.82
CA PRO A 89 -28.85 4.76 11.05
C PRO A 89 -28.79 4.04 12.40
N ASN A 90 -29.52 4.53 13.41
CA ASN A 90 -29.62 3.89 14.73
C ASN A 90 -30.44 2.60 14.69
N PHE A 91 -31.47 2.52 13.83
CA PHE A 91 -32.20 1.28 13.56
C PHE A 91 -31.42 0.31 12.67
N SER A 92 -30.67 0.85 11.71
CA SER A 92 -29.93 0.07 10.72
C SER A 92 -28.62 -0.53 11.27
N CYS A 93 -27.96 0.15 12.22
CA CYS A 93 -26.82 -0.38 12.97
C CYS A 93 -27.02 -0.08 14.45
N SER A 94 -27.34 -1.10 15.25
CA SER A 94 -27.54 -0.96 16.69
C SER A 94 -26.24 -0.58 17.43
N LYS A 95 -26.36 -0.12 18.68
CA LYS A 95 -25.18 0.19 19.53
C LYS A 95 -24.27 -1.04 19.72
N TYR A 96 -24.88 -2.22 19.79
CA TYR A 96 -24.16 -3.49 19.93
C TYR A 96 -23.36 -3.80 18.66
N GLU A 97 -24.02 -3.78 17.50
CA GLU A 97 -23.37 -4.05 16.20
C GLU A 97 -22.27 -3.04 15.87
N LEU A 98 -22.48 -1.76 16.21
CA LEU A 98 -21.45 -0.76 16.07
C LEU A 98 -20.23 -1.08 16.94
N LYS A 99 -20.45 -1.43 18.21
CA LYS A 99 -19.38 -1.72 19.17
C LYS A 99 -18.54 -2.93 18.72
N GLU A 100 -19.16 -3.96 18.17
CA GLU A 100 -18.47 -5.13 17.64
C GLU A 100 -17.56 -4.80 16.45
N ASN A 101 -18.02 -3.91 15.56
CA ASN A 101 -17.29 -3.54 14.35
C ASN A 101 -16.31 -2.37 14.54
N LEU A 102 -16.43 -1.61 15.63
CA LEU A 102 -15.72 -0.35 15.85
C LEU A 102 -14.20 -0.48 15.73
N ALA A 103 -13.62 -1.50 16.36
CA ALA A 103 -12.18 -1.73 16.35
C ALA A 103 -11.67 -2.02 14.94
N TYR A 104 -12.43 -2.81 14.16
CA TYR A 104 -12.03 -3.17 12.81
C TYR A 104 -12.24 -2.02 11.81
N MET A 105 -13.31 -1.22 11.96
CA MET A 105 -13.48 0.01 11.17
C MET A 105 -12.33 1.00 11.40
N ARG A 106 -11.93 1.22 12.66
CA ARG A 106 -10.76 2.05 13.00
C ARG A 106 -9.49 1.52 12.35
N TYR A 107 -9.28 0.21 12.39
CA TYR A 107 -8.15 -0.42 11.73
C TYR A 107 -8.16 -0.19 10.21
N LEU A 108 -9.29 -0.36 9.53
CA LEU A 108 -9.37 -0.16 8.07
C LEU A 108 -9.16 1.30 7.67
N ILE A 109 -9.65 2.25 8.47
CA ILE A 109 -9.40 3.67 8.23
C ILE A 109 -7.90 3.96 8.37
N ARG A 110 -7.26 3.48 9.45
CA ARG A 110 -5.80 3.61 9.61
C ARG A 110 -5.03 2.96 8.47
N LEU A 111 -5.41 1.74 8.07
CA LEU A 111 -4.77 1.01 6.98
C LEU A 111 -4.87 1.79 5.66
N THR A 112 -6.03 2.36 5.35
CA THR A 112 -6.26 3.16 4.14
C THR A 112 -5.42 4.44 4.17
N SER A 113 -5.37 5.13 5.31
CA SER A 113 -4.53 6.32 5.51
C SER A 113 -3.04 5.98 5.37
N ILE A 114 -2.56 4.91 6.02
CA ILE A 114 -1.17 4.43 5.90
C ILE A 114 -0.84 4.12 4.45
N ALA A 115 -1.69 3.40 3.74
CA ALA A 115 -1.45 3.03 2.36
C ALA A 115 -1.40 4.26 1.44
N SER A 116 -2.28 5.24 1.67
CA SER A 116 -2.30 6.51 0.94
C SER A 116 -1.04 7.35 1.18
N LEU A 117 -0.64 7.49 2.45
CA LEU A 117 0.59 8.19 2.85
C LEU A 117 1.85 7.47 2.32
N TYR A 118 1.84 6.14 2.30
CA TYR A 118 2.93 5.35 1.73
C TYR A 118 3.07 5.59 0.23
N GLU A 119 1.97 5.64 -0.52
CA GLU A 119 2.03 5.96 -1.95
C GLU A 119 2.58 7.37 -2.20
N PHE A 120 2.20 8.35 -1.39
CA PHE A 120 2.77 9.69 -1.44
C PHE A 120 4.27 9.71 -1.07
N TYR A 121 4.66 9.00 -0.02
CA TYR A 121 6.06 8.81 0.38
C TYR A 121 6.89 8.20 -0.76
N ARG A 122 6.36 7.15 -1.39
CA ARG A 122 6.96 6.46 -2.54
C ARG A 122 7.17 7.40 -3.71
N GLN A 123 6.14 8.17 -4.10
CA GLN A 123 6.24 9.16 -5.18
C GLN A 123 7.28 10.24 -4.86
N THR A 124 7.34 10.70 -3.61
CA THR A 124 8.32 11.68 -3.15
C THR A 124 9.75 11.14 -3.21
N SER A 125 9.96 9.88 -2.83
CA SER A 125 11.26 9.21 -2.95
C SER A 125 11.70 9.06 -4.42
N ILE A 126 10.78 8.68 -5.32
CA ILE A 126 11.03 8.62 -6.77
C ILE A 126 11.42 10.00 -7.30
N ALA A 127 10.70 11.05 -6.92
CA ALA A 127 11.02 12.42 -7.30
C ALA A 127 12.40 12.85 -6.80
N LEU A 128 12.76 12.58 -5.54
CA LEU A 128 14.09 12.89 -5.01
C LEU A 128 15.20 12.14 -5.75
N TYR A 129 14.97 10.87 -6.07
CA TYR A 129 15.87 10.08 -6.92
C TYR A 129 16.09 10.77 -8.28
N GLN A 130 15.02 11.26 -8.93
CA GLN A 130 15.14 11.98 -10.20
C GLN A 130 15.98 13.27 -10.07
N TYR A 131 16.06 13.86 -8.88
CA TYR A 131 16.94 14.99 -8.56
C TYR A 131 18.37 14.57 -8.15
N GLY A 132 18.68 13.27 -8.20
CA GLY A 132 19.98 12.72 -7.81
C GLY A 132 20.17 12.59 -6.29
N ASP A 133 19.09 12.66 -5.50
CA ASP A 133 19.12 12.47 -4.05
C ASP A 133 18.43 11.18 -3.62
N GLU A 134 19.22 10.15 -3.42
CA GLU A 134 18.75 8.84 -2.96
C GLU A 134 18.79 8.70 -1.42
N LYS A 135 19.41 9.65 -0.71
CA LYS A 135 19.72 9.50 0.72
C LYS A 135 18.67 10.15 1.60
N SER A 136 18.10 11.27 1.16
CA SER A 136 17.14 12.01 1.97
C SER A 136 15.80 11.30 2.15
N CYS A 137 15.44 10.36 1.27
CA CYS A 137 14.16 9.65 1.31
C CYS A 137 14.28 8.23 0.76
N GLN A 138 14.51 7.25 1.64
CA GLN A 138 14.73 5.85 1.26
C GLN A 138 13.47 5.02 1.48
N ILE A 139 13.05 4.27 0.46
CA ILE A 139 11.97 3.29 0.61
C ILE A 139 12.56 2.00 1.15
N ASP A 140 12.63 1.89 2.48
CA ASP A 140 13.07 0.69 3.18
C ASP A 140 12.19 0.42 4.42
N TYR A 141 12.05 -0.87 4.76
CA TYR A 141 11.19 -1.30 5.87
C TYR A 141 11.69 -0.78 7.22
N GLU A 142 13.01 -0.73 7.40
CA GLU A 142 13.67 -0.39 8.66
C GLU A 142 13.38 1.06 9.06
N THR A 143 13.36 1.96 8.09
CA THR A 143 13.06 3.37 8.33
C THR A 143 11.57 3.63 8.45
N ILE A 144 10.72 2.98 7.66
CA ILE A 144 9.28 3.30 7.61
C ILE A 144 8.50 2.54 8.69
N PHE A 145 8.59 1.20 8.72
CA PHE A 145 7.66 0.35 9.47
C PHE A 145 8.26 -0.33 10.71
N LYS A 146 9.57 -0.58 10.76
CA LYS A 146 10.19 -1.23 11.93
C LYS A 146 10.10 -0.40 13.22
N GLN A 147 9.99 0.92 13.07
CA GLN A 147 9.86 1.85 14.20
C GLN A 147 8.43 1.87 14.77
N CYS A 148 7.47 1.26 14.07
CA CYS A 148 6.10 1.15 14.53
C CYS A 148 5.99 0.33 15.83
N LYS A 149 5.10 0.76 16.73
CA LYS A 149 4.76 0.04 17.97
C LYS A 149 3.28 -0.35 17.98
N PRO A 150 2.84 -1.27 17.11
CA PRO A 150 1.44 -1.62 16.99
C PRO A 150 0.90 -2.27 18.28
N LYS A 151 -0.33 -1.91 18.67
CA LYS A 151 -1.01 -2.38 19.89
C LYS A 151 -2.01 -3.50 19.56
N SER A 152 -2.86 -3.28 18.54
CA SER A 152 -3.90 -4.22 18.10
C SER A 152 -3.35 -5.45 17.38
N LYS A 153 -4.12 -6.54 17.40
CA LYS A 153 -3.77 -7.79 16.70
C LYS A 153 -3.66 -7.58 15.19
N ASP A 154 -4.61 -6.85 14.61
CA ASP A 154 -4.67 -6.62 13.16
C ASP A 154 -3.47 -5.79 12.69
N MET A 155 -3.10 -4.72 13.41
CA MET A 155 -1.93 -3.91 13.05
C MET A 155 -0.60 -4.67 13.22
N LYS A 156 -0.47 -5.54 14.23
CA LYS A 156 0.70 -6.41 14.39
C LYS A 156 0.87 -7.37 13.21
N LEU A 157 -0.23 -8.00 12.77
CA LEU A 157 -0.23 -8.90 11.62
C LEU A 157 0.14 -8.16 10.34
N PHE A 158 -0.43 -6.97 10.14
CA PHE A 158 -0.09 -6.09 9.02
C PHE A 158 1.41 -5.78 8.97
N ILE A 159 2.00 -5.29 10.07
CA ILE A 159 3.43 -4.96 10.12
C ILE A 159 4.31 -6.19 9.87
N GLY A 160 3.93 -7.35 10.42
CA GLY A 160 4.61 -8.62 10.15
C GLY A 160 4.65 -8.96 8.65
N ARG A 161 3.49 -8.92 7.98
CA ARG A 161 3.40 -9.17 6.53
C ARG A 161 4.16 -8.14 5.72
N VAL A 162 4.06 -6.87 6.08
CA VAL A 162 4.81 -5.81 5.41
C VAL A 162 6.31 -6.04 5.55
N SER A 163 6.80 -6.58 6.67
CA SER A 163 8.20 -6.99 6.81
C SER A 163 8.58 -8.10 5.83
N ASP A 164 7.76 -9.15 5.74
CA ASP A 164 8.06 -10.35 4.96
C ASP A 164 8.00 -10.09 3.46
N PHE A 165 7.05 -9.26 3.02
CA PHE A 165 6.78 -8.95 1.62
C PHE A 165 7.22 -7.54 1.20
N PHE A 166 7.97 -6.83 2.05
CA PHE A 166 8.44 -5.48 1.72
C PHE A 166 9.14 -5.39 0.35
N PRO A 167 10.02 -6.34 -0.04
CA PRO A 167 10.66 -6.30 -1.34
C PRO A 167 9.67 -6.26 -2.52
N ASP A 168 8.51 -6.91 -2.38
CA ASP A 168 7.44 -6.94 -3.39
C ASP A 168 6.57 -5.68 -3.34
N ILE A 169 6.45 -5.06 -2.16
CA ILE A 169 5.73 -3.79 -1.96
C ILE A 169 6.48 -2.63 -2.65
N VAL A 170 7.81 -2.64 -2.59
CA VAL A 170 8.63 -1.58 -3.20
C VAL A 170 8.72 -1.74 -4.72
N ASP A 171 7.70 -1.25 -5.41
CA ASP A 171 7.74 -1.02 -6.85
C ASP A 171 7.93 0.48 -7.15
N TRP A 172 8.85 0.83 -8.04
CA TRP A 172 9.16 2.21 -8.44
C TRP A 172 8.19 2.77 -9.50
N GLY A 173 7.22 1.96 -9.92
CA GLY A 173 6.09 2.35 -10.75
C GLY A 173 6.44 2.65 -12.21
N LYS A 174 5.46 3.21 -12.91
CA LYS A 174 5.48 3.57 -14.34
C LYS A 174 6.40 4.77 -14.67
N TYR A 175 6.92 5.45 -13.65
CA TYR A 175 7.64 6.71 -13.85
C TYR A 175 9.05 6.46 -14.38
N PRO A 176 9.47 7.16 -15.45
CA PRO A 176 10.80 6.99 -15.98
C PRO A 176 11.84 7.50 -14.97
N ILE A 177 12.90 6.71 -14.82
CA ILE A 177 14.11 7.06 -14.06
C ILE A 177 14.96 8.04 -14.90
N LYS A 178 14.39 9.19 -15.24
CA LYS A 178 15.10 10.27 -15.91
C LYS A 178 15.57 11.26 -14.86
N LEU A 179 16.87 11.52 -14.85
CA LEU A 179 17.48 12.48 -13.94
C LEU A 179 17.24 13.91 -14.43
N LYS A 180 17.24 14.87 -13.50
CA LYS A 180 17.16 16.32 -13.76
C LYS A 180 18.26 16.83 -14.72
N THR A 181 19.32 16.07 -14.90
CA THR A 181 20.39 16.35 -15.89
C THR A 181 19.91 16.23 -17.35
N ASP A 182 18.74 15.63 -17.62
CA ASP A 182 18.12 15.62 -18.94
C ASP A 182 17.43 16.96 -19.24
N ARG A 183 17.75 17.58 -20.39
CA ARG A 183 17.19 18.89 -20.82
C ARG A 183 15.66 18.92 -20.92
N ARG A 184 14.99 17.76 -21.03
CA ARG A 184 13.52 17.67 -21.10
C ARG A 184 12.87 17.25 -19.77
N PHE A 185 13.61 17.26 -18.68
CA PHE A 185 13.08 16.88 -17.38
C PHE A 185 12.11 17.94 -16.84
N SER A 186 10.89 17.52 -16.50
CA SER A 186 9.93 18.32 -15.73
C SER A 186 9.26 17.42 -14.71
N LEU A 187 9.42 17.75 -13.43
CA LEU A 187 8.83 16.97 -12.35
C LEU A 187 7.30 16.98 -12.43
N GLU A 188 6.70 18.12 -12.80
CA GLU A 188 5.25 18.28 -12.96
C GLU A 188 4.67 17.41 -14.08
N THR A 189 5.45 17.14 -15.13
CA THR A 189 5.04 16.22 -16.20
C THR A 189 4.98 14.77 -15.71
N TYR A 190 5.88 14.39 -14.80
CA TYR A 190 5.94 13.02 -14.27
C TYR A 190 5.07 12.82 -13.04
N HIS A 191 4.92 13.83 -12.19
CA HIS A 191 4.25 13.75 -10.90
C HIS A 191 3.35 14.98 -10.67
N PRO A 192 2.31 15.20 -11.50
CA PRO A 192 1.48 16.41 -11.45
C PRO A 192 0.80 16.59 -10.08
N ASP A 193 0.20 15.51 -9.55
CA ASP A 193 -0.51 15.53 -8.27
C ASP A 193 0.44 15.78 -7.09
N LEU A 194 1.62 15.16 -7.10
CA LEU A 194 2.66 15.40 -6.11
C LEU A 194 3.08 16.87 -6.12
N VAL A 195 3.41 17.43 -7.29
CA VAL A 195 3.85 18.83 -7.42
C VAL A 195 2.77 19.79 -6.93
N LYS A 196 1.49 19.50 -7.21
CA LYS A 196 0.38 20.29 -6.69
C LYS A 196 0.34 20.30 -5.16
N ILE A 197 0.47 19.15 -4.51
CA ILE A 197 0.51 19.05 -3.04
C ILE A 197 1.74 19.78 -2.50
N LEU A 198 2.92 19.56 -3.10
CA LEU A 198 4.17 20.19 -2.65
C LEU A 198 4.05 21.72 -2.63
N ARG A 199 3.55 22.33 -3.70
CA ARG A 199 3.38 23.79 -3.79
C ARG A 199 2.41 24.36 -2.75
N LEU A 200 1.39 23.61 -2.38
CA LEU A 200 0.37 24.06 -1.43
C LEU A 200 0.81 23.88 0.03
N ASP A 201 1.46 22.76 0.34
CA ASP A 201 1.59 22.27 1.73
C ASP A 201 3.01 22.32 2.28
N PHE A 202 3.99 22.47 1.40
CA PHE A 202 5.41 22.41 1.72
C PHE A 202 6.11 23.67 1.16
N GLY A 203 6.80 24.42 2.02
CA GLY A 203 7.54 25.65 1.64
C GLY A 203 9.06 25.41 1.48
N GLY A 204 9.76 26.25 0.70
CA GLY A 204 11.16 26.05 0.27
C GLY A 204 11.38 25.99 -1.27
N ASP A 205 12.51 25.43 -1.70
CA ASP A 205 12.79 25.12 -3.11
C ASP A 205 12.35 23.69 -3.50
N GLU A 206 12.41 23.34 -4.79
CA GLU A 206 11.90 22.05 -5.33
C GLU A 206 12.40 20.84 -4.53
N LYS A 207 13.69 20.83 -4.17
CA LYS A 207 14.32 19.70 -3.47
C LYS A 207 13.97 19.73 -1.97
N SER A 208 13.96 20.90 -1.35
CA SER A 208 13.61 21.08 0.07
C SER A 208 12.17 20.66 0.36
N HIS A 209 11.22 21.00 -0.52
CA HIS A 209 9.82 20.57 -0.39
C HIS A 209 9.70 19.06 -0.34
N LEU A 210 10.38 18.37 -1.26
CA LEU A 210 10.37 16.91 -1.34
C LEU A 210 10.94 16.27 -0.07
N ILE A 211 12.03 16.80 0.48
CA ILE A 211 12.61 16.27 1.72
C ILE A 211 11.63 16.44 2.89
N LYS A 212 11.01 17.61 3.02
CA LYS A 212 10.00 17.89 4.06
C LYS A 212 8.77 17.00 3.91
N ALA A 213 8.27 16.84 2.68
CA ALA A 213 7.13 15.98 2.37
C ALA A 213 7.41 14.51 2.70
N CYS A 214 8.62 14.03 2.38
CA CYS A 214 9.05 12.69 2.73
C CYS A 214 9.09 12.47 4.24
N GLN A 215 9.68 13.40 5.00
CA GLN A 215 9.75 13.32 6.45
C GLN A 215 8.37 13.39 7.11
N PHE A 216 7.50 14.28 6.61
CA PHE A 216 6.12 14.38 7.07
C PHE A 216 5.37 13.06 6.90
N ALA A 217 5.34 12.52 5.67
CA ALA A 217 4.62 11.27 5.39
C ALA A 217 5.17 10.09 6.20
N LYS A 218 6.50 10.02 6.38
CA LYS A 218 7.12 9.01 7.25
C LYS A 218 6.61 9.09 8.69
N ASN A 219 6.61 10.29 9.27
CA ASN A 219 6.19 10.49 10.65
C ASN A 219 4.70 10.17 10.82
N GLU A 220 3.85 10.56 9.87
CA GLU A 220 2.42 10.21 9.87
C GLU A 220 2.21 8.70 9.80
N ILE A 221 2.90 8.00 8.88
CA ILE A 221 2.84 6.53 8.79
C ILE A 221 3.24 5.90 10.12
N GLN A 222 4.35 6.36 10.72
CA GLN A 222 4.88 5.84 11.98
C GLN A 222 3.93 6.07 13.17
N SER A 223 3.23 7.20 13.19
CA SER A 223 2.20 7.50 14.17
C SER A 223 1.02 6.53 14.02
N LEU A 224 0.47 6.43 12.81
CA LEU A 224 -0.68 5.59 12.45
C LEU A 224 -0.46 4.10 12.74
N CYS A 225 0.69 3.57 12.32
CA CYS A 225 1.01 2.16 12.55
C CYS A 225 1.35 1.84 14.01
N SER A 226 1.71 2.85 14.80
CA SER A 226 1.91 2.71 16.25
C SER A 226 0.62 2.90 17.04
N GLU A 227 -0.47 3.28 16.38
CA GLU A 227 -1.77 3.55 16.98
C GLU A 227 -1.66 4.56 18.13
N ASN A 228 -0.84 5.59 17.93
CA ASN A 228 -0.68 6.72 18.86
C ASN A 228 -1.66 7.86 18.57
N ASP A 229 -2.33 7.76 17.43
CA ASP A 229 -3.33 8.67 16.90
C ASP A 229 -4.76 8.28 17.27
N GLU A 230 -5.58 9.29 17.52
CA GLU A 230 -7.04 9.20 17.45
C GLU A 230 -7.51 9.66 16.06
N TYR A 231 -7.02 9.03 14.98
CA TYR A 231 -7.32 9.36 13.57
C TYR A 231 -8.75 8.99 13.14
N MET A 232 -9.69 9.11 14.06
CA MET A 232 -11.09 8.76 13.87
C MET A 232 -11.79 9.75 12.93
N ALA A 233 -11.38 11.02 12.94
CA ALA A 233 -11.89 12.04 12.03
C ALA A 233 -11.56 11.77 10.55
N ALA A 234 -10.59 10.90 10.23
CA ALA A 234 -10.35 10.47 8.85
C ALA A 234 -11.54 9.75 8.24
N ALA A 235 -12.47 9.21 9.04
CA ALA A 235 -13.74 8.68 8.55
C ALA A 235 -14.53 9.70 7.72
N GLN A 236 -14.37 11.01 7.96
CA GLN A 236 -15.03 12.07 7.18
C GLN A 236 -14.53 12.18 5.74
N ILE A 237 -13.37 11.60 5.41
CA ILE A 237 -12.87 11.55 4.04
C ILE A 237 -13.69 10.50 3.28
N LYS A 238 -14.68 10.95 2.50
CA LYS A 238 -15.57 10.09 1.71
C LYS A 238 -14.82 9.09 0.84
N GLU A 239 -13.65 9.49 0.34
CA GLU A 239 -12.77 8.64 -0.47
C GLU A 239 -12.26 7.42 0.31
N ILE A 240 -11.97 7.54 1.62
CA ILE A 240 -11.56 6.40 2.47
C ILE A 240 -12.70 5.38 2.53
N ARG A 241 -13.91 5.84 2.83
CA ARG A 241 -15.09 4.97 2.87
C ARG A 241 -15.28 4.25 1.53
N ASN A 242 -15.23 4.99 0.43
CA ASN A 242 -15.42 4.43 -0.90
C ASN A 242 -14.39 3.34 -1.22
N GLU A 243 -13.13 3.52 -0.81
CA GLU A 243 -12.08 2.54 -1.01
C GLU A 243 -12.31 1.28 -0.16
N ILE A 244 -12.66 1.45 1.11
CA ILE A 244 -12.96 0.32 2.00
C ILE A 244 -14.15 -0.49 1.47
N LEU A 245 -15.25 0.18 1.06
CA LEU A 245 -16.45 -0.49 0.55
C LEU A 245 -16.20 -1.35 -0.70
N LYS A 246 -15.22 -0.99 -1.54
CA LYS A 246 -14.82 -1.77 -2.72
C LYS A 246 -13.95 -2.97 -2.38
N SER A 247 -13.32 -2.97 -1.20
CA SER A 247 -12.34 -3.98 -0.81
C SER A 247 -12.98 -5.27 -0.29
N SER A 248 -12.23 -6.37 -0.34
CA SER A 248 -12.64 -7.64 0.29
C SER A 248 -12.78 -7.51 1.81
N ALA A 249 -12.01 -6.62 2.46
CA ALA A 249 -12.08 -6.38 3.90
C ALA A 249 -13.47 -5.93 4.36
N PHE A 250 -14.23 -5.23 3.50
CA PHE A 250 -15.59 -4.81 3.84
C PHE A 250 -16.56 -5.99 4.03
N LYS A 251 -16.32 -7.14 3.38
CA LYS A 251 -17.16 -8.34 3.56
C LYS A 251 -17.25 -8.78 5.02
N ILE A 252 -16.17 -8.59 5.79
CA ILE A 252 -16.12 -8.94 7.21
C ILE A 252 -17.01 -8.00 8.02
N LEU A 253 -16.95 -6.68 7.74
CA LEU A 253 -17.82 -5.69 8.36
C LEU A 253 -19.28 -5.86 7.95
N ASN A 254 -19.53 -6.37 6.76
CA ASN A 254 -20.86 -6.53 6.19
C ASN A 254 -21.43 -7.95 6.34
N ARG A 255 -20.89 -8.79 7.24
CA ARG A 255 -21.40 -10.16 7.47
C ARG A 255 -22.89 -10.19 7.82
N SER A 256 -23.39 -9.18 8.53
CA SER A 256 -24.82 -9.02 8.89
C SER A 256 -25.62 -8.18 7.89
N GLY A 257 -25.02 -7.73 6.79
CA GLY A 257 -25.64 -6.83 5.80
C GLY A 257 -25.75 -5.36 6.25
N LYS A 258 -25.23 -5.02 7.43
CA LYS A 258 -25.37 -3.68 8.06
C LYS A 258 -24.09 -2.84 8.07
N GLY A 259 -23.02 -3.32 7.43
CA GLY A 259 -21.69 -2.68 7.49
C GLY A 259 -21.70 -1.22 7.01
N GLN A 260 -22.46 -0.92 5.95
CA GLN A 260 -22.59 0.44 5.42
C GLN A 260 -23.32 1.39 6.37
N ALA A 261 -24.36 0.90 7.06
CA ALA A 261 -25.07 1.67 8.07
C ALA A 261 -24.17 1.94 9.29
N CYS A 262 -23.38 0.94 9.71
CA CYS A 262 -22.42 1.11 10.79
C CYS A 262 -21.31 2.12 10.42
N PHE A 263 -20.83 2.13 9.18
CA PHE A 263 -19.91 3.16 8.69
C PHE A 263 -20.54 4.56 8.74
N THR A 264 -21.77 4.71 8.25
CA THR A 264 -22.48 6.01 8.25
C THR A 264 -22.66 6.53 9.69
N ARG A 265 -23.03 5.64 10.61
CA ARG A 265 -23.12 5.97 12.03
C ARG A 265 -21.75 6.34 12.63
N TYR A 266 -20.69 5.63 12.24
CA TYR A 266 -19.32 5.95 12.67
C TYR A 266 -18.85 7.31 12.13
N GLU A 267 -19.19 7.66 10.89
CA GLU A 267 -18.96 8.99 10.32
C GLU A 267 -19.67 10.07 11.13
N GLU A 268 -20.96 9.93 11.47
CA GLU A 268 -21.62 10.94 12.31
C GLU A 268 -20.94 11.10 13.67
N MET A 269 -20.48 10.01 14.30
CA MET A 269 -19.74 10.08 15.56
C MET A 269 -18.37 10.75 15.44
N ALA A 270 -17.75 10.66 14.28
CA ALA A 270 -16.43 11.24 14.04
C ALA A 270 -16.48 12.74 13.73
N LYS A 271 -17.66 13.36 13.63
CA LYS A 271 -17.80 14.81 13.35
C LYS A 271 -17.38 15.68 14.52
N ASP A 272 -17.55 15.18 15.75
CA ASP A 272 -17.24 15.90 16.98
C ASP A 272 -15.79 15.67 17.44
N MET A 273 -14.97 15.01 16.62
CA MET A 273 -13.59 14.64 16.95
C MET A 273 -12.60 15.65 16.33
N GLU A 274 -11.39 15.71 16.89
CA GLU A 274 -10.32 16.58 16.40
C GLU A 274 -10.07 16.34 14.90
N GLU A 275 -10.09 17.42 14.12
CA GLU A 275 -9.90 17.33 12.68
C GLU A 275 -8.50 16.80 12.36
N ILE A 276 -8.44 15.97 11.32
CA ILE A 276 -7.17 15.54 10.75
C ILE A 276 -6.41 16.74 10.17
N ASP A 277 -5.09 16.70 10.26
CA ASP A 277 -4.23 17.71 9.62
C ASP A 277 -4.59 17.86 8.13
N ASP A 278 -4.69 19.10 7.70
CA ASP A 278 -5.12 19.48 6.36
C ASP A 278 -4.21 18.92 5.26
N LYS A 279 -2.91 18.79 5.54
CA LYS A 279 -1.94 18.21 4.58
C LYS A 279 -2.19 16.72 4.46
N SER A 280 -2.34 16.01 5.58
CA SER A 280 -2.71 14.59 5.58
C SER A 280 -4.02 14.35 4.82
N LYS A 281 -5.04 15.19 5.06
CA LYS A 281 -6.33 15.14 4.35
C LYS A 281 -6.17 15.28 2.83
N ARG A 282 -5.38 16.27 2.38
CA ARG A 282 -5.10 16.48 0.95
C ARG A 282 -4.31 15.33 0.33
N ILE A 283 -3.30 14.83 1.02
CA ILE A 283 -2.50 13.68 0.56
C ILE A 283 -3.38 12.46 0.37
N ILE A 284 -4.19 12.11 1.39
CA ILE A 284 -5.06 10.94 1.36
C ILE A 284 -6.08 11.06 0.22
N LYS A 285 -6.79 12.19 0.14
CA LYS A 285 -7.78 12.41 -0.93
C LYS A 285 -7.17 12.30 -2.32
N THR A 286 -5.98 12.84 -2.52
CA THR A 286 -5.29 12.79 -3.81
C THR A 286 -4.85 11.36 -4.16
N ALA A 287 -4.31 10.62 -3.20
CA ALA A 287 -3.92 9.23 -3.41
C ALA A 287 -5.12 8.35 -3.81
N LEU A 288 -6.26 8.52 -3.12
CA LEU A 288 -7.48 7.72 -3.34
C LEU A 288 -8.27 8.08 -4.60
N THR A 289 -8.07 9.29 -5.13
CA THR A 289 -8.66 9.72 -6.41
C THR A 289 -7.76 9.40 -7.60
N SER A 290 -6.46 9.22 -7.37
CA SER A 290 -5.52 8.78 -8.39
C SER A 290 -5.80 7.33 -8.83
N LYS A 291 -5.51 6.98 -10.08
CA LYS A 291 -5.65 5.60 -10.60
C LYS A 291 -4.57 4.62 -10.07
N GLY A 292 -3.83 5.00 -9.04
CA GLY A 292 -2.77 4.19 -8.46
C GLY A 292 -3.32 3.10 -7.53
N GLU A 293 -2.67 1.95 -7.47
CA GLU A 293 -2.99 0.90 -6.50
C GLU A 293 -2.37 1.20 -5.14
N LEU A 294 -3.14 1.06 -4.07
CA LEU A 294 -2.68 1.17 -2.68
C LEU A 294 -2.00 -0.14 -2.25
N LYS A 295 -0.72 -0.30 -2.58
CA LYS A 295 -0.05 -1.61 -2.46
C LYS A 295 -0.01 -2.18 -1.05
N VAL A 296 0.29 -1.31 -0.08
CA VAL A 296 0.40 -1.69 1.33
C VAL A 296 -0.96 -2.08 1.91
N PHE A 297 -2.06 -1.54 1.37
CA PHE A 297 -3.42 -1.86 1.83
C PHE A 297 -3.71 -3.36 1.72
N TRP A 298 -3.31 -4.01 0.63
CA TRP A 298 -3.56 -5.44 0.40
C TRP A 298 -3.00 -6.34 1.50
N PHE A 299 -1.86 -6.01 2.07
CA PHE A 299 -1.24 -6.81 3.14
C PHE A 299 -1.96 -6.67 4.48
N GLY A 300 -2.67 -5.55 4.68
CA GLY A 300 -3.49 -5.34 5.86
C GLY A 300 -4.94 -5.85 5.72
N ALA A 301 -5.44 -6.00 4.49
CA ALA A 301 -6.83 -6.36 4.21
C ALA A 301 -7.13 -7.88 4.25
N LEU A 302 -6.20 -8.70 4.74
CA LEU A 302 -6.27 -10.17 4.66
C LEU A 302 -6.98 -10.86 5.84
N LYS A 303 -7.68 -10.12 6.69
CA LYS A 303 -8.33 -10.67 7.89
C LYS A 303 -9.31 -11.81 7.58
N GLU A 304 -9.96 -11.78 6.42
CA GLU A 304 -10.86 -12.85 5.96
C GLU A 304 -10.12 -14.20 5.87
N PHE A 305 -8.88 -14.19 5.38
CA PHE A 305 -8.03 -15.37 5.28
C PHE A 305 -7.49 -15.80 6.64
N ASP A 306 -7.15 -14.83 7.50
CA ASP A 306 -6.70 -15.13 8.87
C ASP A 306 -7.77 -15.83 9.70
N ASP A 307 -9.01 -15.35 9.62
CA ASP A 307 -10.17 -15.96 10.29
C ASP A 307 -10.41 -17.39 9.78
N GLN A 308 -10.08 -17.67 8.52
CA GLN A 308 -10.15 -18.99 7.90
C GLN A 308 -8.90 -19.86 8.15
N GLY A 309 -7.89 -19.34 8.85
CA GLY A 309 -6.61 -20.03 9.10
C GLY A 309 -5.75 -20.21 7.85
N ILE A 310 -6.04 -19.48 6.77
CA ILE A 310 -5.29 -19.51 5.53
C ILE A 310 -4.15 -18.51 5.65
N THR A 311 -2.94 -18.99 5.91
CA THR A 311 -1.74 -18.16 5.81
C THR A 311 -1.37 -17.98 4.35
N LEU A 312 -0.88 -16.79 3.97
CA LEU A 312 -0.10 -16.62 2.74
C LEU A 312 0.99 -17.70 2.77
N VAL A 313 0.95 -18.62 1.80
CA VAL A 313 1.65 -19.91 1.85
C VAL A 313 3.14 -19.71 2.12
N GLU A 314 3.53 -19.82 3.38
CA GLU A 314 4.89 -20.15 3.77
C GLU A 314 4.96 -21.67 3.74
N GLN A 315 5.64 -22.23 2.73
CA GLN A 315 5.98 -23.64 2.75
C GLN A 315 6.77 -23.90 4.03
N LYS A 316 6.13 -24.55 5.02
CA LYS A 316 6.77 -24.95 6.27
C LYS A 316 8.14 -25.55 5.96
N LYS A 317 9.21 -24.88 6.40
CA LYS A 317 10.53 -25.49 6.42
C LYS A 317 10.42 -26.74 7.31
N PRO A 318 10.78 -27.93 6.82
CA PRO A 318 10.86 -29.09 7.70
C PRO A 318 11.87 -28.78 8.81
N GLU A 319 11.44 -28.94 10.06
CA GLU A 319 12.33 -28.81 11.21
C GLU A 319 13.49 -29.80 11.06
N PRO A 320 14.75 -29.36 11.27
CA PRO A 320 15.88 -30.28 11.22
C PRO A 320 15.74 -31.29 12.36
N VAL A 321 15.63 -32.57 11.99
CA VAL A 321 15.71 -33.71 12.90
C VAL A 321 16.92 -33.50 13.82
N LYS A 322 16.68 -33.34 15.13
CA LYS A 322 17.72 -33.27 16.15
C LYS A 322 18.59 -34.53 16.04
N LYS A 323 19.83 -34.38 15.56
CA LYS A 323 20.84 -35.43 15.67
C LYS A 323 21.04 -35.72 17.15
N VAL A 324 20.71 -36.95 17.55
CA VAL A 324 20.95 -37.49 18.90
C VAL A 324 22.44 -37.31 19.22
N LYS A 325 22.73 -36.60 20.32
CA LYS A 325 24.11 -36.43 20.83
C LYS A 325 24.63 -37.80 21.25
N LYS A 326 25.79 -38.18 20.70
CA LYS A 326 26.59 -39.32 21.14
C LYS A 326 26.99 -39.09 22.60
N VAL A 327 26.71 -40.06 23.47
CA VAL A 327 27.07 -40.06 24.89
C VAL A 327 28.61 -40.14 24.98
N GLU A 328 29.24 -39.13 25.59
CA GLU A 328 30.65 -39.16 25.99
C GLU A 328 30.74 -39.80 27.38
N GLU A 329 31.51 -40.88 27.46
CA GLU A 329 31.90 -41.56 28.69
C GLU A 329 32.87 -40.66 29.47
N LYS A 330 32.45 -40.18 30.65
CA LYS A 330 33.34 -39.47 31.59
C LYS A 330 34.18 -40.50 32.34
N LYS A 331 35.51 -40.47 32.13
CA LYS A 331 36.49 -41.01 33.08
C LYS A 331 36.81 -39.98 34.19
N PRO A 332 37.11 -40.45 35.41
CA PRO A 332 37.07 -39.65 36.63
C PRO A 332 38.26 -38.68 36.80
N GLU A 333 37.97 -37.54 37.43
CA GLU A 333 38.94 -36.51 37.86
C GLU A 333 39.85 -37.03 38.98
N PRO A 334 41.15 -36.68 38.97
CA PRO A 334 41.96 -36.65 40.16
C PRO A 334 42.24 -35.21 40.62
N VAL A 335 41.67 -34.92 41.80
CA VAL A 335 42.26 -34.31 43.00
C VAL A 335 43.23 -33.12 42.84
N LYS A 336 42.82 -32.00 43.42
CA LYS A 336 43.62 -30.79 43.71
C LYS A 336 44.72 -31.07 44.72
N THR A 337 45.91 -30.53 44.48
CA THR A 337 46.86 -30.12 45.51
C THR A 337 47.36 -28.70 45.23
N VAL A 338 47.58 -27.95 46.31
CA VAL A 338 47.75 -26.50 46.39
C VAL A 338 49.23 -26.13 46.63
N ASP A 339 49.63 -25.02 46.01
CA ASP A 339 50.74 -24.06 46.26
C ASP A 339 52.20 -24.53 46.47
N ILE A 340 53.16 -23.84 45.82
CA ILE A 340 53.88 -22.67 46.34
C ILE A 340 54.90 -22.15 45.29
N LYS A 341 55.05 -20.83 45.28
CA LYS A 341 55.94 -19.93 44.52
C LYS A 341 57.36 -20.44 44.21
N SER A 342 57.84 -20.17 43.00
CA SER A 342 59.12 -19.46 42.79
C SER A 342 59.22 -18.87 41.38
N ILE A 343 59.57 -17.58 41.32
CA ILE A 343 59.90 -16.86 40.10
C ILE A 343 61.35 -17.23 39.75
N LYS A 344 61.56 -17.83 38.57
CA LYS A 344 62.87 -17.88 37.91
C LYS A 344 62.75 -17.52 36.43
N ILE A 345 63.63 -16.62 36.04
CA ILE A 345 63.76 -15.90 34.77
C ILE A 345 63.77 -16.89 33.59
N ILE A 346 62.74 -16.83 32.74
CA ILE A 346 62.70 -17.56 31.47
C ILE A 346 63.27 -16.65 30.38
N ARG A 347 64.44 -17.06 29.86
CA ARG A 347 65.04 -16.54 28.61
C ARG A 347 63.98 -16.56 27.50
N LYS A 348 63.88 -15.48 26.71
CA LYS A 348 63.07 -15.45 25.49
C LYS A 348 63.35 -16.71 24.65
N PRO A 349 62.37 -17.61 24.43
CA PRO A 349 62.56 -18.72 23.53
C PRO A 349 62.73 -18.18 22.11
N LYS A 350 63.69 -18.74 21.36
CA LYS A 350 63.79 -18.52 19.91
C LYS A 350 62.41 -18.78 19.29
N PRO A 351 61.95 -17.95 18.34
CA PRO A 351 60.66 -18.15 17.70
C PRO A 351 60.63 -19.55 17.10
N GLN A 352 59.68 -20.37 17.55
CA GLN A 352 59.36 -21.63 16.91
C GLN A 352 58.99 -21.34 15.45
N PRO A 353 59.41 -22.19 14.50
CA PRO A 353 59.00 -22.05 13.11
C PRO A 353 57.48 -22.02 13.05
N LYS A 354 56.92 -20.96 12.45
CA LYS A 354 55.48 -20.86 12.17
C LYS A 354 55.06 -22.18 11.52
N LYS A 355 54.19 -22.91 12.22
CA LYS A 355 53.44 -24.04 11.65
C LYS A 355 52.85 -23.54 10.34
N PRO A 356 53.10 -24.20 9.19
CA PRO A 356 52.56 -23.74 7.92
C PRO A 356 51.05 -23.59 8.09
N GLU A 357 50.56 -22.36 7.86
CA GLU A 357 49.12 -22.11 7.84
C GLU A 357 48.50 -23.13 6.89
N PRO A 358 47.47 -23.88 7.33
CA PRO A 358 46.79 -24.80 6.45
C PRO A 358 46.34 -24.01 5.23
N LYS A 359 46.83 -24.41 4.05
CA LYS A 359 46.38 -23.84 2.77
C LYS A 359 44.86 -23.81 2.80
N PRO A 360 44.22 -22.64 2.56
CA PRO A 360 42.77 -22.56 2.53
C PRO A 360 42.25 -23.62 1.58
N VAL A 361 41.50 -24.59 2.09
CA VAL A 361 40.80 -25.56 1.24
C VAL A 361 39.79 -24.73 0.47
N GLU A 362 40.02 -24.58 -0.83
CA GLU A 362 39.19 -23.78 -1.73
C GLU A 362 37.76 -24.32 -1.70
N LYS A 363 36.86 -23.61 -1.00
CA LYS A 363 35.46 -24.01 -0.87
C LYS A 363 34.78 -23.73 -2.21
N VAL A 364 34.70 -24.74 -3.06
CA VAL A 364 34.03 -24.68 -4.37
C VAL A 364 32.53 -24.40 -4.18
N SER A 365 32.01 -23.32 -4.77
CA SER A 365 30.58 -22.97 -4.74
C SER A 365 29.70 -24.01 -5.46
N ALA A 366 28.41 -24.02 -5.14
CA ALA A 366 27.38 -24.83 -5.79
C ALA A 366 27.32 -24.59 -7.30
N PHE A 367 27.54 -23.34 -7.73
CA PHE A 367 27.57 -22.99 -9.16
C PHE A 367 28.74 -23.69 -9.87
N GLU A 368 29.94 -23.64 -9.30
CA GLU A 368 31.11 -24.31 -9.86
C GLU A 368 31.02 -25.83 -9.82
N LYS A 369 30.39 -26.39 -8.79
CA LYS A 369 30.11 -27.83 -8.76
C LYS A 369 29.19 -28.22 -9.92
N ALA A 370 28.15 -27.44 -10.19
CA ALA A 370 27.25 -27.67 -11.32
C ALA A 370 27.98 -27.51 -12.66
N LEU A 371 28.85 -26.51 -12.79
CA LEU A 371 29.70 -26.32 -13.98
C LEU A 371 30.62 -27.51 -14.23
N ARG A 372 31.36 -27.96 -13.21
CA ARG A 372 32.26 -29.13 -13.32
C ARG A 372 31.50 -30.41 -13.66
N ASN A 373 30.29 -30.56 -13.16
CA ASN A 373 29.43 -31.70 -13.48
C ASN A 373 28.96 -31.64 -14.93
N PHE A 374 28.52 -30.46 -15.39
CA PHE A 374 28.19 -30.21 -16.79
C PHE A 374 29.38 -30.47 -17.72
N GLU A 375 30.58 -30.01 -17.37
CA GLU A 375 31.79 -30.24 -18.19
C GLU A 375 32.11 -31.72 -18.36
N LYS A 376 31.78 -32.55 -17.37
CA LYS A 376 31.98 -34.01 -17.39
C LYS A 376 30.88 -34.76 -18.14
N SER A 377 29.61 -34.44 -17.89
CA SER A 377 28.47 -35.16 -18.48
C SER A 377 28.07 -34.62 -19.84
N LYS A 378 28.34 -33.34 -20.11
CA LYS A 378 27.76 -32.54 -21.21
C LYS A 378 26.22 -32.48 -21.17
N GLU A 379 25.64 -32.84 -20.03
CA GLU A 379 24.20 -32.79 -19.79
C GLU A 379 23.84 -31.60 -18.90
N LYS A 380 22.69 -30.99 -19.20
CA LYS A 380 22.13 -29.86 -18.46
C LYS A 380 22.12 -30.16 -16.95
N THR A 381 22.90 -29.42 -16.18
CA THR A 381 23.10 -29.70 -14.75
C THR A 381 22.45 -28.62 -13.89
N VAL A 382 21.70 -29.03 -12.86
CA VAL A 382 21.05 -28.10 -11.92
C VAL A 382 22.04 -27.60 -10.86
N VAL A 383 21.98 -26.30 -10.56
CA VAL A 383 22.68 -25.73 -9.41
C VAL A 383 21.90 -26.08 -8.14
N ASP A 384 22.57 -26.64 -7.13
CA ASP A 384 21.95 -26.86 -5.83
C ASP A 384 21.68 -25.52 -5.15
N MET A 385 20.41 -25.07 -5.22
CA MET A 385 19.97 -23.80 -4.68
C MET A 385 20.11 -23.71 -3.16
N THR A 386 20.12 -24.83 -2.44
CA THR A 386 20.29 -24.85 -0.97
C THR A 386 21.72 -24.50 -0.61
N SER A 387 22.68 -25.15 -1.27
CA SER A 387 24.10 -24.83 -1.14
C SER A 387 24.39 -23.42 -1.65
N PHE A 388 23.82 -23.05 -2.81
CA PHE A 388 24.00 -21.74 -3.44
C PHE A 388 23.58 -20.58 -2.54
N LYS A 389 22.51 -20.75 -1.75
CA LYS A 389 22.08 -19.76 -0.77
C LYS A 389 23.20 -19.43 0.24
N THR A 390 23.96 -20.43 0.65
CA THR A 390 25.02 -20.31 1.68
C THR A 390 26.41 -19.98 1.13
N ASP A 391 26.60 -20.02 -0.20
CA ASP A 391 27.92 -19.81 -0.82
C ASP A 391 28.43 -18.38 -0.68
N TYR A 392 27.53 -17.39 -0.59
CA TYR A 392 27.90 -15.99 -0.48
C TYR A 392 26.91 -15.24 0.40
N LYS A 393 27.46 -14.42 1.31
CA LYS A 393 26.69 -13.54 2.20
C LYS A 393 26.96 -12.09 1.81
N PHE A 394 25.90 -11.37 1.45
CA PHE A 394 26.02 -9.98 1.02
C PHE A 394 26.51 -9.07 2.14
N SER A 395 27.49 -8.22 1.84
CA SER A 395 27.90 -7.13 2.73
C SER A 395 26.87 -5.99 2.70
N LYS A 396 26.79 -5.20 3.78
CA LYS A 396 25.90 -4.02 3.84
C LYS A 396 26.15 -3.06 2.67
N LYS A 397 27.42 -2.82 2.32
CA LYS A 397 27.84 -1.98 1.19
C LYS A 397 27.38 -2.53 -0.17
N THR A 398 27.39 -3.86 -0.34
CA THR A 398 26.90 -4.52 -1.56
C THR A 398 25.39 -4.38 -1.68
N LEU A 399 24.66 -4.54 -0.56
CA LEU A 399 23.20 -4.35 -0.52
C LEU A 399 22.81 -2.90 -0.80
N GLU A 400 23.53 -1.92 -0.25
CA GLU A 400 23.31 -0.50 -0.55
C GLU A 400 23.46 -0.21 -2.04
N LYS A 401 24.47 -0.79 -2.72
CA LYS A 401 24.63 -0.63 -4.17
C LYS A 401 23.50 -1.28 -4.98
N PHE A 402 23.07 -2.49 -4.61
CA PHE A 402 21.99 -3.18 -5.30
C PHE A 402 20.61 -2.54 -5.06
N ASN A 403 20.38 -2.01 -3.86
CA ASN A 403 19.16 -1.29 -3.51
C ASN A 403 19.14 0.16 -4.03
N GLY A 404 20.30 0.72 -4.39
CA GLY A 404 20.47 2.06 -4.96
C GLY A 404 20.75 2.03 -6.47
N SER A 405 21.98 2.37 -6.86
CA SER A 405 22.36 2.61 -8.27
C SER A 405 22.13 1.44 -9.22
N LEU A 406 22.28 0.19 -8.75
CA LEU A 406 22.11 -1.01 -9.59
C LEU A 406 20.65 -1.50 -9.66
N ARG A 407 19.72 -0.82 -8.99
CA ARG A 407 18.30 -1.19 -8.99
C ARG A 407 17.61 -0.93 -10.32
N SER A 408 18.01 0.13 -11.03
CA SER A 408 17.48 0.48 -12.36
C SER A 408 17.70 -0.64 -13.40
N PHE A 409 18.72 -1.48 -13.19
CA PHE A 409 19.06 -2.64 -14.02
C PHE A 409 18.06 -3.80 -13.88
N GLN A 410 17.07 -3.70 -12.99
CA GLN A 410 15.97 -4.66 -12.88
C GLN A 410 14.75 -4.27 -13.75
N THR A 411 14.72 -3.04 -14.26
CA THR A 411 13.56 -2.54 -15.02
C THR A 411 13.60 -3.04 -16.46
N ARG A 412 12.42 -3.32 -17.04
CA ARG A 412 12.34 -3.72 -18.44
C ARG A 412 13.01 -2.72 -19.38
N LYS A 413 12.77 -1.42 -19.18
CA LYS A 413 13.31 -0.36 -20.03
C LYS A 413 14.84 -0.37 -20.08
N GLN A 414 15.49 -0.47 -18.92
CA GLN A 414 16.95 -0.45 -18.85
C GLN A 414 17.55 -1.76 -19.39
N LEU A 415 16.98 -2.90 -19.03
CA LEU A 415 17.40 -4.21 -19.56
C LEU A 415 17.27 -4.28 -21.08
N SER A 416 16.17 -3.76 -21.66
CA SER A 416 16.01 -3.70 -23.11
C SER A 416 17.03 -2.77 -23.77
N LYS A 417 17.33 -1.63 -23.15
CA LYS A 417 18.38 -0.71 -23.64
C LYS A 417 19.74 -1.39 -23.64
N MET A 418 20.12 -2.03 -22.54
CA MET A 418 21.42 -2.71 -22.40
C MET A 418 21.52 -3.95 -23.29
N LYS A 419 20.44 -4.72 -23.46
CA LYS A 419 20.42 -5.83 -24.43
C LYS A 419 20.71 -5.32 -25.84
N ARG A 420 20.12 -4.18 -26.23
CA ARG A 420 20.23 -3.62 -27.59
C ARG A 420 21.54 -2.87 -27.85
N VAL A 421 22.05 -2.17 -26.85
CA VAL A 421 23.24 -1.29 -26.98
C VAL A 421 24.52 -2.00 -26.54
N ASP A 422 24.45 -2.73 -25.43
CA ASP A 422 25.61 -3.33 -24.77
C ASP A 422 25.67 -4.86 -24.96
N ASN A 423 24.77 -5.44 -25.75
CA ASN A 423 24.65 -6.90 -25.97
C ASN A 423 24.51 -7.71 -24.67
N LEU A 424 23.83 -7.15 -23.66
CA LEU A 424 23.65 -7.78 -22.35
C LEU A 424 23.09 -9.22 -22.45
N GLY A 425 23.68 -10.14 -21.69
CA GLY A 425 23.31 -11.56 -21.66
C GLY A 425 24.01 -12.41 -22.74
N SER A 426 24.90 -11.82 -23.54
CA SER A 426 25.76 -12.53 -24.49
C SER A 426 27.13 -12.87 -23.89
N VAL A 427 27.95 -13.61 -24.63
CA VAL A 427 29.37 -13.88 -24.29
C VAL A 427 30.16 -12.59 -24.08
N ALA A 428 29.92 -11.56 -24.91
CA ALA A 428 30.65 -10.29 -24.87
C ALA A 428 30.24 -9.43 -23.66
N ALA A 429 29.01 -9.56 -23.19
CA ALA A 429 28.49 -8.83 -22.03
C ALA A 429 27.61 -9.74 -21.16
N PRO A 430 28.21 -10.67 -20.41
CA PRO A 430 27.49 -11.63 -19.58
C PRO A 430 26.93 -10.99 -18.32
N MET A 431 25.87 -11.57 -17.78
CA MET A 431 25.23 -11.13 -16.55
C MET A 431 26.04 -11.50 -15.30
N SER A 432 26.02 -10.65 -14.28
CA SER A 432 26.62 -10.95 -12.97
C SER A 432 25.83 -12.05 -12.24
N LEU A 433 26.51 -13.14 -11.85
CA LEU A 433 25.90 -14.19 -11.01
C LEU A 433 25.57 -13.67 -9.61
N THR A 434 26.37 -12.76 -9.07
CA THR A 434 26.12 -12.08 -7.79
C THR A 434 24.81 -11.30 -7.83
N PHE A 435 24.53 -10.61 -8.93
CA PHE A 435 23.28 -9.89 -9.12
C PHE A 435 22.08 -10.85 -9.18
N ILE A 436 22.19 -11.95 -9.93
CA ILE A 436 21.12 -12.97 -10.00
C ILE A 436 20.89 -13.61 -8.63
N LYS A 437 21.97 -13.94 -7.91
CA LYS A 437 21.89 -14.44 -6.54
C LYS A 437 21.18 -13.47 -5.61
N TYR A 438 21.49 -12.17 -5.72
CA TYR A 438 20.81 -11.13 -4.95
C TYR A 438 19.31 -11.12 -5.25
N LEU A 439 18.91 -11.15 -6.53
CA LEU A 439 17.50 -11.17 -6.89
C LEU A 439 16.78 -12.43 -6.34
N ILE A 440 17.43 -13.59 -6.35
CA ILE A 440 16.87 -14.84 -5.83
C ILE A 440 16.78 -14.83 -4.30
N ASP A 441 17.86 -14.47 -3.61
CA ASP A 441 17.94 -14.54 -2.14
C ASP A 441 17.00 -13.53 -1.45
N TYR A 442 16.74 -12.40 -2.11
CA TYR A 442 15.86 -11.33 -1.63
C TYR A 442 14.46 -11.36 -2.27
N ASN A 443 14.08 -12.47 -2.92
CA ASN A 443 12.77 -12.69 -3.53
C ASN A 443 12.32 -11.57 -4.50
N LEU A 444 13.24 -10.97 -5.24
CA LEU A 444 12.94 -9.91 -6.21
C LEU A 444 12.42 -10.51 -7.53
N HIS A 445 11.25 -11.14 -7.46
CA HIS A 445 10.65 -11.90 -8.56
C HIS A 445 10.41 -11.04 -9.79
N GLN A 446 9.98 -9.79 -9.62
CA GLN A 446 9.76 -8.88 -10.74
C GLN A 446 11.05 -8.62 -11.53
N GLY A 447 12.19 -8.48 -10.86
CA GLY A 447 13.49 -8.30 -11.50
C GLY A 447 13.88 -9.52 -12.33
N LEU A 448 13.67 -10.73 -11.78
CA LEU A 448 13.96 -11.99 -12.47
C LEU A 448 13.02 -12.21 -13.66
N TYR A 449 11.73 -11.92 -13.54
CA TYR A 449 10.77 -11.99 -14.66
C TYR A 449 11.05 -10.94 -15.75
N ASN A 450 11.50 -9.73 -15.37
CA ASN A 450 11.92 -8.73 -16.34
C ASN A 450 13.17 -9.19 -17.09
N MET A 451 14.14 -9.79 -16.38
CA MET A 451 15.34 -10.37 -16.98
C MET A 451 14.98 -11.48 -17.96
N THR A 452 14.26 -12.52 -17.54
CA THR A 452 13.90 -13.64 -18.43
C THR A 452 13.01 -13.20 -19.58
N GLY A 453 12.09 -12.26 -19.34
CA GLY A 453 11.24 -11.71 -20.38
C GLY A 453 11.99 -10.91 -21.45
N ILE A 454 13.18 -10.39 -21.16
CA ILE A 454 13.99 -9.60 -22.11
C ILE A 454 15.15 -10.41 -22.69
N LEU A 455 15.90 -11.10 -21.84
CA LEU A 455 17.08 -11.86 -22.24
C LEU A 455 16.71 -13.26 -22.75
N SER A 456 15.45 -13.68 -22.62
CA SER A 456 14.99 -15.09 -22.66
C SER A 456 15.40 -15.86 -21.41
N ASN A 457 14.98 -17.13 -21.30
CA ASN A 457 15.36 -17.97 -20.17
C ASN A 457 16.83 -18.42 -20.25
N ASP A 458 17.45 -18.36 -21.42
CA ASP A 458 18.82 -18.79 -21.67
C ASP A 458 19.73 -17.58 -21.95
N PHE A 459 20.76 -17.38 -21.12
CA PHE A 459 21.71 -16.26 -21.28
C PHE A 459 23.04 -16.56 -20.58
N TYR A 460 24.09 -15.80 -20.91
CA TYR A 460 25.43 -15.97 -20.33
C TYR A 460 25.57 -15.21 -19.01
N VAL A 461 26.25 -15.84 -18.05
CA VAL A 461 26.63 -15.26 -16.76
C VAL A 461 28.11 -15.41 -16.48
N ILE A 462 28.66 -14.53 -15.65
CA ILE A 462 29.99 -14.67 -15.06
C ILE A 462 29.89 -14.97 -13.58
N ASN A 463 30.73 -15.89 -13.10
CA ASN A 463 30.82 -16.22 -11.68
C ASN A 463 31.70 -15.20 -10.94
N ASP A 464 31.18 -13.99 -10.79
CA ASP A 464 31.79 -12.90 -10.04
C ASP A 464 31.78 -13.11 -8.51
N LEU A 465 31.06 -14.12 -8.00
CA LEU A 465 31.14 -14.54 -6.58
C LEU A 465 32.54 -15.05 -6.21
N GLU A 466 33.24 -15.65 -7.17
CA GLU A 466 34.59 -16.21 -7.03
C GLU A 466 35.62 -15.46 -7.89
N ASN A 467 35.29 -14.25 -8.37
CA ASN A 467 36.13 -13.45 -9.29
C ASN A 467 36.52 -14.18 -10.59
N LYS A 468 35.64 -15.05 -11.10
CA LYS A 468 35.84 -15.72 -12.39
C LYS A 468 35.20 -14.91 -13.51
N SER A 469 35.95 -14.74 -14.59
CA SER A 469 35.54 -13.96 -15.77
C SER A 469 35.00 -14.81 -16.92
N ARG A 470 35.08 -16.15 -16.82
CA ARG A 470 34.62 -17.07 -17.86
C ARG A 470 33.09 -17.00 -18.01
N PRO A 471 32.54 -16.66 -19.19
CA PRO A 471 31.11 -16.71 -19.44
C PRO A 471 30.59 -18.15 -19.44
N VAL A 472 29.49 -18.38 -18.73
CA VAL A 472 28.81 -19.67 -18.65
C VAL A 472 27.36 -19.46 -19.06
N LYS A 473 26.85 -20.27 -19.99
CA LYS A 473 25.46 -20.18 -20.42
C LYS A 473 24.59 -20.92 -19.42
N ILE A 474 23.60 -20.20 -18.88
CA ILE A 474 22.65 -20.75 -17.94
C ILE A 474 21.23 -20.65 -18.48
N LYS A 475 20.38 -21.55 -17.97
CA LYS A 475 18.93 -21.42 -18.03
C LYS A 475 18.37 -21.06 -16.67
N LEU A 476 17.60 -19.97 -16.62
CA LEU A 476 16.88 -19.52 -15.42
C LEU A 476 15.38 -19.79 -15.60
N ASP A 477 14.85 -20.76 -14.86
CA ASP A 477 13.45 -21.20 -14.98
C ASP A 477 12.70 -21.03 -13.65
N ASN A 478 11.44 -20.61 -13.74
CA ASN A 478 10.44 -20.63 -12.69
C ASN A 478 9.09 -21.06 -13.29
N ASN A 479 8.74 -22.33 -13.16
CA ASN A 479 7.54 -22.92 -13.76
C ASN A 479 6.94 -24.01 -12.85
N LYS A 480 5.91 -24.71 -13.36
CA LYS A 480 5.25 -25.81 -12.63
C LYS A 480 6.24 -26.93 -12.27
N ASP A 481 7.18 -27.26 -13.17
CA ASP A 481 8.19 -28.32 -12.97
C ASP A 481 9.21 -27.96 -11.89
N THR A 482 9.46 -26.67 -11.68
CA THR A 482 10.31 -26.19 -10.58
C THR A 482 9.55 -25.98 -9.27
N GLY A 483 8.24 -26.24 -9.24
CA GLY A 483 7.39 -25.96 -8.08
C GLY A 483 7.27 -24.46 -7.80
N PHE A 484 7.26 -23.65 -8.85
CA PHE A 484 7.24 -22.18 -8.81
C PHE A 484 8.43 -21.55 -8.06
N LYS A 485 9.59 -22.23 -8.09
CA LYS A 485 10.85 -21.73 -7.52
C LYS A 485 11.87 -21.46 -8.61
N TRP A 486 12.64 -20.40 -8.45
CA TRP A 486 13.76 -20.09 -9.33
C TRP A 486 14.83 -21.18 -9.24
N LYS A 487 15.15 -21.80 -10.39
CA LYS A 487 16.27 -22.74 -10.52
C LYS A 487 17.21 -22.26 -11.61
N ILE A 488 18.51 -22.42 -11.35
CA ILE A 488 19.58 -22.16 -12.31
C ILE A 488 20.06 -23.51 -12.84
N TRP A 489 20.17 -23.61 -14.16
CA TRP A 489 20.75 -24.76 -14.83
C TRP A 489 21.94 -24.32 -15.65
N VAL A 490 23.04 -25.07 -15.60
CA VAL A 490 24.18 -24.88 -16.50
C VAL A 490 23.88 -25.65 -17.79
N THR A 491 23.96 -24.95 -18.92
CA THR A 491 23.59 -25.49 -20.24
C THR A 491 24.73 -25.45 -21.25
N ASP A 492 25.69 -24.55 -21.09
CA ASP A 492 26.89 -24.47 -21.93
C ASP A 492 28.02 -23.74 -21.18
N SER A 493 29.26 -23.98 -21.61
CA SER A 493 30.45 -23.29 -21.11
C SER A 493 31.43 -23.07 -22.26
N GLU A 494 31.71 -21.82 -22.60
CA GLU A 494 32.75 -21.46 -23.58
C GLU A 494 34.13 -21.54 -22.94
#